data_AF-A0AAD1DV89-F1
#
_entry.id   AF-A0AAD1DV89-F1
#
_cell.length_a   1.000
_cell.length_b   1.000
_cell.length_c   1.000
_cell.angle_alpha   90.00
_cell.angle_beta   90.00
_cell.angle_gamma   90.00
#
_symmetry.space_group_name_H-M   'P 1'
#
loop_
_entity.id
_entity.type
_entity.pdbx_description
1 polymer ?
#
loop_
_entity_poly.entity_id
_entity_poly.type
_entity_poly.pdbx_seq_one_letter_code
_entity_poly.pdbx_strand_id
1 'polypeptide(L)' 'MDTLAKKIRQRSETPYQAIAKKHNTNAEYVGKIARAERIPIRGKGLQILNELKKITNNK' A
#
# COMPACT_ATOMS: atom_id res chain seq x y z
N MET A 1 -27.13 -5.75 -18.04
CA MET A 1 -26.01 -4.96 -18.59
C MET A 1 -25.17 -4.47 -17.42
N ASP A 2 -23.91 -4.89 -17.30
CA ASP A 2 -23.07 -4.43 -16.19
C ASP A 2 -22.61 -3.00 -16.45
N THR A 3 -22.82 -2.14 -15.46
CA THR A 3 -22.41 -0.73 -15.52
C THR A 3 -20.89 -0.61 -15.32
N LEU A 4 -20.31 0.48 -15.83
CA LEU A 4 -18.89 0.80 -15.61
C LEU A 4 -18.53 0.81 -14.12
N ALA A 5 -19.44 1.31 -13.27
CA ALA A 5 -19.25 1.32 -11.81
C ALA A 5 -19.09 -0.07 -11.21
N LYS A 6 -19.84 -1.07 -11.70
CA LYS A 6 -19.74 -2.46 -11.22
C LYS A 6 -18.43 -3.11 -11.63
N LYS A 7 -17.96 -2.85 -12.86
CA LYS A 7 -16.64 -3.32 -13.34
C LYS A 7 -15.48 -2.68 -12.55
N ILE A 8 -15.61 -1.41 -12.18
CA ILE A 8 -14.61 -0.71 -11.36
C ILE A 8 -14.59 -1.25 -9.93
N ARG A 9 -15.75 -1.48 -9.31
CA ARG A 9 -15.86 -2.08 -7.95
C ARG A 9 -15.25 -3.48 -7.85
N GLN A 10 -15.23 -4.23 -8.94
CA GLN A 10 -14.65 -5.58 -8.98
C GLN A 10 -13.12 -5.58 -9.08
N ARG A 11 -12.47 -4.44 -9.35
CA ARG A 11 -11.00 -4.39 -9.33
C ARG A 11 -10.49 -4.56 -7.90
N SER A 12 -9.63 -5.55 -7.70
CA SER A 12 -8.94 -5.77 -6.44
C SER A 12 -7.99 -4.61 -6.12
N GLU A 13 -8.01 -4.19 -4.86
CA GLU A 13 -7.06 -3.21 -4.35
C GLU A 13 -5.68 -3.87 -4.25
N THR A 14 -4.63 -3.20 -4.74
CA THR A 14 -3.27 -3.73 -4.65
C THR A 14 -2.76 -3.65 -3.20
N PRO A 15 -1.77 -4.47 -2.80
CA PRO A 15 -1.21 -4.41 -1.45
C PRO A 15 -0.75 -2.99 -1.06
N TYR A 16 -0.14 -2.25 -2.00
CA TYR A 16 0.29 -0.88 -1.75
C TYR A 16 -0.87 0.09 -1.57
N GLN A 17 -1.96 -0.07 -2.33
CA GLN A 17 -3.17 0.73 -2.16
C GLN A 17 -3.85 0.45 -0.81
N ALA A 18 -3.93 -0.82 -0.40
CA ALA A 18 -4.52 -1.21 0.89
C ALA A 18 -3.73 -0.62 2.08
N ILE A 19 -2.39 -0.73 2.05
CA ILE A 19 -1.51 -0.11 3.05
C ILE A 19 -1.66 1.42 3.02
N ALA A 20 -1.70 2.01 1.82
CA ALA A 20 -1.84 3.45 1.67
C ALA A 20 -3.14 3.97 2.30
N LYS A 21 -4.25 3.28 2.07
CA LYS A 21 -5.55 3.58 2.65
C LYS A 21 -5.54 3.45 4.18
N LYS A 22 -4.93 2.39 4.72
CA LYS A 22 -4.80 2.17 6.17
C LYS A 22 -4.03 3.29 6.88
N HIS A 23 -3.00 3.81 6.24
CA HIS A 23 -2.15 4.87 6.80
C HIS A 23 -2.53 6.28 6.35
N ASN A 24 -3.68 6.45 5.69
CA ASN A 24 -4.11 7.73 5.10
C ASN A 24 -2.96 8.41 4.30
N THR A 25 -2.48 7.70 3.29
CA THR A 25 -1.40 8.14 2.39
C THR A 25 -1.69 7.67 0.97
N ASN A 26 -0.78 7.96 0.03
CA ASN A 26 -0.87 7.48 -1.34
C ASN A 26 -0.01 6.22 -1.58
N ALA A 27 -0.38 5.44 -2.60
CA ALA A 27 0.33 4.21 -2.97
C ALA A 27 1.74 4.48 -3.50
N GLU A 28 1.98 5.64 -4.11
CA GLU A 28 3.32 6.06 -4.57
C GLU A 28 4.30 6.17 -3.39
N TYR A 29 3.87 6.77 -2.28
CA TYR A 29 4.69 6.89 -1.08
C TYR A 29 5.03 5.52 -0.49
N VAL A 30 4.06 4.61 -0.44
CA VAL A 30 4.29 3.22 -0.01
C VAL A 30 5.29 2.53 -0.96
N GLY A 31 5.16 2.74 -2.28
CA GLY A 31 6.07 2.20 -3.29
C GLY A 31 7.51 2.75 -3.18
N LYS A 32 7.68 4.02 -2.84
CA LYS A 32 9.00 4.63 -2.57
C LYS A 32 9.67 3.97 -1.35
N ILE A 33 8.89 3.63 -0.32
CA ILE A 33 9.40 2.90 0.85
C ILE A 33 9.77 1.45 0.47
N ALA A 34 8.89 0.77 -0.27
CA ALA A 34 9.13 -0.61 -0.70
C ALA A 34 10.39 -0.76 -1.57
N ARG A 35 10.67 0.23 -2.44
CA ARG A 35 11.85 0.26 -3.31
C ARG A 35 13.11 0.85 -2.65
N ALA A 36 13.05 1.14 -1.35
CA ALA A 36 14.12 1.80 -0.59
C ALA A 36 14.55 3.20 -1.12
N GLU A 37 13.81 3.80 -2.06
CA GLU A 37 13.99 5.19 -2.48
C GLU A 37 13.75 6.18 -1.32
N ARG A 38 12.95 5.75 -0.33
CA ARG A 38 12.77 6.47 0.93
C ARG A 38 12.83 5.50 2.10
N ILE A 39 13.77 5.74 3.02
CA ILE A 39 13.94 4.94 4.24
C ILE A 39 13.46 5.75 5.45
N PRO A 40 12.20 5.57 5.88
CA PRO A 40 11.66 6.29 7.02
C PRO A 40 12.18 5.71 8.34
N ILE A 41 12.64 6.60 9.22
CA ILE A 41 13.17 6.24 10.55
C ILE A 41 12.15 6.42 11.69
N ARG A 42 11.02 7.12 11.45
CA ARG A 42 10.00 7.41 12.48
C ARG A 42 8.61 7.65 11.90
N GLY A 43 7.62 7.67 12.78
CA GLY A 43 6.23 8.02 12.48
C GLY A 43 5.55 7.06 11.48
N LYS A 44 4.60 7.60 10.70
CA LYS A 44 3.83 6.84 9.71
C LYS A 44 4.69 6.05 8.72
N GLY A 45 5.79 6.62 8.24
CA GLY A 45 6.66 5.94 7.29
C GLY A 45 7.26 4.65 7.87
N LEU A 46 7.67 4.68 9.15
CA LEU A 46 8.21 3.50 9.82
C LEU A 46 7.14 2.42 10.00
N GLN A 47 5.90 2.81 10.29
CA GLN A 47 4.77 1.89 10.39
C GLN A 47 4.50 1.18 9.05
N ILE A 48 4.53 1.93 7.94
CA ILE A 48 4.39 1.38 6.58
C ILE A 48 5.53 0.41 6.27
N LEU A 49 6.78 0.78 6.57
CA LEU A 49 7.94 -0.08 6.36
C LEU A 49 7.81 -1.40 7.12
N ASN A 50 7.35 -1.37 8.37
CA ASN A 50 7.12 -2.58 9.17
C ASN A 50 6.00 -3.46 8.60
N GLU A 51 4.94 -2.85 8.06
CA GLU A 51 3.84 -3.59 7.45
C GLU A 51 4.26 -4.25 6.14
N LEU A 52 5.03 -3.55 5.30
CA LEU A 52 5.65 -4.12 4.10
C LEU A 52 6.55 -5.32 4.45
N LYS A 53 7.38 -5.19 5.50
CA LYS A 53 8.23 -6.30 5.99
C LYS A 53 7.44 -7.51 6.47
N LYS A 54 6.29 -7.30 7.13
CA LYS A 54 5.41 -8.40 7.56
C LYS A 54 4.84 -9.17 6.38
N ILE A 55 4.45 -8.47 5.32
CA ILE A 55 3.92 -9.09 4.10
C ILE A 55 5.00 -9.92 3.40
N THR A 56 6.24 -9.46 3.39
CA THR A 56 7.36 -10.18 2.74
C THR A 56 7.94 -11.32 3.58
N ASN A 57 7.91 -11.22 4.91
CA ASN A 57 8.50 -12.23 5.80
C ASN A 57 7.59 -13.43 6.09
N ASN A 58 6.32 -13.41 5.68
CA ASN A 58 5.38 -14.51 5.90
C ASN A 58 5.50 -15.61 4.82
N LYS A 59 6.74 -15.94 4.42
CA LYS A 59 7.07 -16.91 3.39
C LYS A 59 7.52 -18.23 4.00
#